data_AF-D0L6K3-F1
#
_entry.id   AF-D0L6K3-F1
#
_cell.length_a   1.000
_cell.length_b   1.000
_cell.length_c   1.000
_cell.angle_alpha   90.00
_cell.angle_beta   90.00
_cell.angle_gamma   90.00
#
_symmetry.space_group_name_H-M   'P 1'
#
loop_
_entity.id
_entity.type
_entity.pdbx_description
1 polymer ?
#
loop_
_entity_poly.entity_id
_entity_poly.type
_entity_poly.pdbx_seq_one_letter_code
_entity_poly.pdbx_strand_id
1 'polypeptide(L)'
;MPRSGEVEVRYVQGNGGPVATTVAAADPLRIVRGLPVRRVRSHPRRRHYAGWFWSATNRDHVLYESRLELDRLWLADFAPGVIRMAAQPMWMCGSDGTSTRRHVPDMLLEHADGGFTVVDVKPEEFARREEAAQVFAWTGRVCASRGWSYEVWTGADPVVLANIRTIGAARRTGSIDTTTVACIEAVAVTGMTIDEVVAAADTQRGRIAVLAKLWFRSWTADLTVPLSGQTVLTW
;
A
#
# COMPACT_ATOMS: atom_id res chain seq x y z
N MET A 1 -12.91 27.38 4.15
CA MET A 1 -12.28 26.04 4.01
C MET A 1 -13.37 25.01 4.28
N PRO A 2 -13.54 23.97 3.44
CA PRO A 2 -14.57 22.96 3.68
C PRO A 2 -14.25 22.20 4.96
N ARG A 3 -15.22 22.10 5.87
CA ARG A 3 -15.09 21.35 7.13
C ARG A 3 -15.48 19.90 6.87
N SER A 4 -14.80 18.94 7.49
CA SER A 4 -15.11 17.50 7.40
C SER A 4 -16.57 17.17 7.75
N GLY A 5 -17.26 18.01 8.54
CA GLY A 5 -18.68 17.87 8.87
C GLY A 5 -19.66 18.22 7.73
N GLU A 6 -19.21 18.89 6.67
CA GLU A 6 -20.02 19.32 5.53
C GLU A 6 -19.79 18.45 4.28
N VAL A 7 -18.81 17.55 4.34
CA VAL A 7 -18.48 16.64 3.24
C VAL A 7 -19.14 15.29 3.51
N GLU A 8 -20.07 14.93 2.64
CA GLU A 8 -20.71 13.62 2.64
C GLU A 8 -19.67 12.55 2.27
N VAL A 9 -19.69 11.44 2.99
CA VAL A 9 -18.93 10.24 2.69
C VAL A 9 -19.86 9.03 2.58
N ARG A 10 -19.69 8.24 1.52
CA ARG A 10 -20.40 6.96 1.35
C ARG A 10 -19.41 5.83 1.22
N TYR A 11 -19.60 4.77 2.00
CA TYR A 11 -18.75 3.58 1.96
C TYR A 11 -19.56 2.30 2.10
N VAL A 12 -18.94 1.16 1.78
CA VAL A 12 -19.55 -0.16 1.91
C VAL A 12 -18.82 -0.91 3.01
N GLN A 13 -19.52 -1.32 4.05
CA GLN A 13 -18.93 -2.09 5.15
C GLN A 13 -18.50 -3.49 4.67
N GLY A 14 -17.68 -4.17 5.47
CA GLY A 14 -17.23 -5.54 5.15
C GLY A 14 -18.37 -6.57 5.01
N ASN A 15 -19.54 -6.31 5.59
CA ASN A 15 -20.75 -7.13 5.41
C ASN A 15 -21.58 -6.76 4.18
N GLY A 16 -21.11 -5.81 3.34
CA GLY A 16 -21.82 -5.31 2.17
C GLY A 16 -22.84 -4.20 2.43
N GLY A 17 -23.08 -3.82 3.70
CA GLY A 17 -24.01 -2.75 4.06
C GLY A 17 -23.50 -1.37 3.64
N PRO A 18 -24.27 -0.59 2.87
CA PRO A 18 -23.90 0.78 2.52
C PRO A 18 -24.09 1.71 3.73
N VAL A 19 -23.18 2.67 3.88
CA VAL A 19 -23.28 3.76 4.86
C VAL A 19 -23.13 5.08 4.15
N ALA A 20 -23.97 6.06 4.50
CA ALA A 20 -23.84 7.45 4.10
C ALA A 20 -23.79 8.30 5.38
N THR A 21 -22.77 9.14 5.51
CA THR A 21 -22.53 9.99 6.68
C THR A 21 -21.64 11.17 6.28
N THR A 22 -21.01 11.87 7.21
CA THR A 22 -20.02 12.91 6.95
C THR A 22 -18.61 12.39 7.21
N VAL A 23 -17.59 13.01 6.63
CA VAL A 23 -16.18 12.64 6.89
C VAL A 23 -15.86 12.75 8.39
N ALA A 24 -16.42 13.74 9.08
CA ALA A 24 -16.27 13.90 10.53
C ALA A 24 -16.85 12.72 11.33
N ALA A 25 -18.05 12.26 10.97
CA ALA A 25 -18.76 11.21 11.71
C ALA A 25 -18.39 9.77 11.28
N ALA A 26 -17.67 9.61 10.17
CA ALA A 26 -17.26 8.29 9.72
C ALA A 26 -16.23 7.64 10.64
N ASP A 27 -16.44 6.34 10.88
CA ASP A 27 -15.49 5.46 11.54
C ASP A 27 -14.48 4.94 10.50
N PRO A 28 -13.22 5.41 10.53
CA PRO A 28 -12.22 5.01 9.53
C PRO A 28 -11.91 3.52 9.57
N LEU A 29 -12.08 2.85 10.72
CA LEU A 29 -11.85 1.41 10.84
C LEU A 29 -12.90 0.61 10.07
N ARG A 30 -14.14 1.12 9.98
CA ARG A 30 -15.18 0.51 9.13
C ARG A 30 -14.93 0.75 7.65
N ILE A 31 -14.37 1.91 7.30
CA ILE A 31 -14.02 2.24 5.91
C ILE A 31 -12.88 1.35 5.43
N VAL A 32 -11.78 1.26 6.17
CA VAL A 32 -10.58 0.51 5.76
C VAL A 32 -10.78 -1.02 5.79
N ARG A 33 -11.79 -1.52 6.51
CA ARG A 33 -12.24 -2.92 6.49
C ARG A 33 -13.41 -3.15 5.52
N GLY A 34 -13.81 -2.11 4.80
CA GLY A 34 -14.93 -2.11 3.88
C GLY A 34 -14.61 -2.75 2.54
N LEU A 35 -15.64 -2.82 1.71
CA LEU A 35 -15.53 -3.24 0.31
C LEU A 35 -15.37 -2.02 -0.60
N PRO A 36 -14.76 -2.17 -1.80
CA PRO A 36 -14.68 -1.10 -2.78
C PRO A 36 -16.06 -0.50 -3.10
N VAL A 37 -16.19 0.83 -3.05
CA VAL A 37 -17.49 1.51 -3.22
C VAL A 37 -17.99 1.56 -4.66
N ARG A 38 -17.14 1.22 -5.62
CA ARG A 38 -17.51 1.13 -7.02
C ARG A 38 -17.15 -0.25 -7.53
N ARG A 39 -18.01 -0.81 -8.37
CA ARG A 39 -17.65 -1.99 -9.17
C ARG A 39 -16.71 -1.55 -10.28
N VAL A 40 -15.62 -2.31 -10.48
CA VAL A 40 -14.75 -2.13 -11.64
C VAL A 40 -15.61 -2.24 -12.89
N ARG A 41 -15.68 -1.18 -13.69
CA ARG A 41 -16.31 -1.23 -15.00
C ARG A 41 -15.33 -1.88 -15.98
N SER A 42 -15.50 -3.16 -16.28
CA SER A 42 -14.77 -3.79 -17.39
C SER A 42 -15.28 -3.19 -18.71
N HIS A 43 -14.37 -2.74 -19.58
CA HIS A 43 -14.71 -2.29 -20.92
C HIS A 43 -13.73 -2.94 -21.91
N PRO A 44 -14.19 -3.49 -23.06
CA PRO A 44 -13.35 -4.31 -23.96
C PRO A 44 -12.10 -3.62 -24.54
N ARG A 45 -11.96 -2.29 -24.37
CA ARG A 45 -10.82 -1.48 -24.86
C ARG A 45 -9.99 -0.82 -23.74
N ARG A 46 -10.15 -1.24 -22.48
CA ARG A 46 -9.36 -0.67 -21.38
C ARG A 46 -7.89 -1.07 -21.53
N ARG A 47 -7.01 -0.07 -21.61
CA ARG A 47 -5.55 -0.22 -21.59
C ARG A 47 -4.99 -0.48 -20.18
N HIS A 48 -5.84 -0.39 -19.14
CA HIS A 48 -5.42 -0.52 -17.75
C HIS A 48 -5.61 -1.96 -17.25
N TYR A 49 -4.54 -2.53 -16.70
CA TYR A 49 -4.54 -3.83 -16.04
C TYR A 49 -5.22 -3.71 -14.68
N ALA A 50 -6.47 -4.17 -14.58
CA ALA A 50 -7.16 -4.34 -13.30
C ALA A 50 -7.00 -5.77 -12.78
N GLY A 51 -6.96 -5.94 -11.46
CA GLY A 51 -6.80 -7.25 -10.85
C GLY A 51 -6.88 -7.23 -9.33
N TRP A 52 -6.55 -8.38 -8.74
CA TRP A 52 -6.52 -8.58 -7.30
C TRP A 52 -5.09 -8.83 -6.84
N PHE A 53 -4.59 -7.99 -5.94
CA PHE A 53 -3.29 -8.13 -5.31
C PHE A 53 -3.45 -8.81 -3.96
N TRP A 54 -2.83 -9.98 -3.77
CA TRP A 54 -2.74 -10.58 -2.44
C TRP A 54 -1.77 -9.76 -1.58
N SER A 55 -2.24 -9.23 -0.46
CA SER A 55 -1.49 -8.45 0.53
C SER A 55 -1.19 -9.28 1.78
N ALA A 56 0.07 -9.26 2.22
CA ALA A 56 0.54 -9.86 3.46
C ALA A 56 -0.05 -9.19 4.69
N THR A 57 -0.13 -7.86 4.62
CA THR A 57 -0.68 -6.98 5.64
C THR A 57 -2.15 -7.29 5.90
N ASN A 58 -2.95 -7.37 4.83
CA ASN A 58 -4.38 -7.67 4.94
C ASN A 58 -4.66 -9.16 5.15
N ARG A 59 -3.75 -10.04 4.72
CA ARG A 59 -3.99 -11.49 4.52
C ARG A 59 -5.18 -11.78 3.61
N ASP A 60 -5.41 -10.89 2.64
CA ASP A 60 -6.51 -10.96 1.68
C ASP A 60 -6.15 -10.20 0.40
N HIS A 61 -7.07 -10.17 -0.56
CA HIS A 61 -6.91 -9.47 -1.83
C HIS A 61 -7.37 -8.02 -1.75
N VAL A 62 -6.58 -7.15 -2.36
CA VAL A 62 -6.86 -5.73 -2.55
C VAL A 62 -7.00 -5.46 -4.04
N LEU A 63 -8.07 -4.79 -4.42
CA LEU A 63 -8.35 -4.44 -5.81
C LEU A 63 -7.36 -3.38 -6.30
N TYR A 64 -6.92 -3.47 -7.55
CA TYR A 64 -6.26 -2.38 -8.28
C TYR A 64 -6.84 -2.27 -9.68
N GLU A 65 -6.90 -1.06 -10.23
CA GLU A 65 -7.35 -0.79 -11.61
C GLU A 65 -6.20 -0.41 -12.56
N SER A 66 -4.99 -0.17 -12.06
CA SER A 66 -3.82 0.18 -12.87
C SER A 66 -2.52 -0.43 -12.35
N ARG A 67 -1.50 -0.52 -13.22
CA ARG A 67 -0.15 -0.97 -12.81
C ARG A 67 0.47 -0.02 -11.77
N LEU A 68 0.20 1.28 -11.88
CA LEU A 68 0.69 2.27 -10.92
C LEU A 68 0.05 2.05 -9.54
N GLU A 69 -1.26 1.76 -9.48
CA GLU A 69 -1.88 1.34 -8.21
C GLU A 69 -1.26 0.06 -7.65
N LEU A 70 -1.00 -0.94 -8.50
CA LEU A 70 -0.30 -2.16 -8.08
C LEU A 70 1.07 -1.85 -7.46
N ASP A 71 1.80 -0.87 -8.00
CA ASP A 71 3.12 -0.48 -7.49
C ASP A 71 3.01 0.16 -6.10
N ARG A 72 2.00 1.02 -5.89
CA ARG A 72 1.74 1.59 -4.57
C ARG A 72 1.31 0.55 -3.55
N LEU A 73 0.57 -0.49 -3.97
CA LEU A 73 0.20 -1.63 -3.11
C LEU A 73 1.43 -2.43 -2.68
N TRP A 74 2.40 -2.67 -3.57
CA TRP A 74 3.65 -3.33 -3.21
C TRP A 74 4.42 -2.56 -2.13
N LEU A 75 4.50 -1.24 -2.25
CA LEU A 75 5.15 -0.39 -1.25
C LEU A 75 4.37 -0.37 0.07
N ALA A 76 3.04 -0.28 0.01
CA ALA A 76 2.19 -0.32 1.20
C ALA A 76 2.34 -1.64 1.96
N ASP A 77 2.38 -2.76 1.24
CA ASP A 77 2.43 -4.10 1.84
C ASP A 77 3.81 -4.45 2.43
N PHE A 78 4.85 -3.76 1.96
CA PHE A 78 6.22 -3.88 2.48
C PHE A 78 6.49 -2.93 3.65
N ALA A 79 5.72 -1.84 3.78
CA ALA A 79 5.95 -0.82 4.80
C ALA A 79 5.47 -1.32 6.19
N PRO A 80 6.36 -1.43 7.20
CA PRO A 80 6.00 -1.99 8.51
C PRO A 80 5.01 -1.11 9.30
N GLY A 81 4.90 0.18 8.95
CA GLY A 81 3.95 1.10 9.56
C GLY A 81 2.51 0.91 9.09
N VAL A 82 2.29 0.30 7.92
CA VAL A 82 0.96 0.07 7.37
C VAL A 82 0.41 -1.25 7.90
N ILE A 83 -0.74 -1.21 8.57
CA ILE A 83 -1.36 -2.39 9.19
C ILE A 83 -2.65 -2.83 8.49
N ARG A 84 -3.19 -1.98 7.62
CA ARG A 84 -4.31 -2.33 6.74
C ARG A 84 -4.38 -1.38 5.55
N MET A 85 -4.93 -1.87 4.45
CA MET A 85 -5.20 -1.07 3.26
C MET A 85 -6.55 -1.42 2.64
N ALA A 86 -7.23 -0.42 2.09
CA ALA A 86 -8.46 -0.59 1.31
C ALA A 86 -8.32 0.10 -0.03
N ALA A 87 -8.82 -0.53 -1.09
CA ALA A 87 -8.94 0.08 -2.40
C ALA A 87 -10.31 0.72 -2.57
N GLN A 88 -10.34 1.91 -3.16
CA GLN A 88 -11.57 2.66 -3.46
C GLN A 88 -12.52 2.73 -2.26
N PRO A 89 -12.01 3.24 -1.12
CA PRO A 89 -12.58 3.04 0.20
C PRO A 89 -13.93 3.75 0.39
N MET A 90 -14.12 4.89 -0.28
CA MET A 90 -15.27 5.76 -0.07
C MET A 90 -15.52 6.72 -1.24
N TRP A 91 -16.77 7.10 -1.43
CA TRP A 91 -17.12 8.33 -2.15
C TRP A 91 -17.05 9.51 -1.20
N MET A 92 -16.45 10.61 -1.64
CA MET A 92 -16.45 11.90 -0.95
C MET A 92 -17.22 12.90 -1.83
N CYS A 93 -18.15 13.65 -1.25
CA CYS A 93 -18.97 14.63 -1.96
C CYS A 93 -19.17 15.89 -1.11
N GLY A 94 -18.79 17.06 -1.61
CA GLY A 94 -18.94 18.31 -0.87
C GLY A 94 -18.50 19.53 -1.66
N SER A 95 -18.85 20.71 -1.15
CA SER A 95 -18.46 21.98 -1.79
C SER A 95 -16.96 22.24 -1.63
N ASP A 96 -16.33 22.81 -2.66
CA ASP A 96 -14.99 23.41 -2.56
C ASP A 96 -15.03 24.94 -2.38
N GLY A 97 -16.24 25.52 -2.33
CA GLY A 97 -16.50 26.96 -2.27
C GLY A 97 -17.06 27.54 -3.57
N THR A 98 -16.83 26.90 -4.72
CA THR A 98 -17.35 27.35 -6.03
C THR A 98 -18.22 26.30 -6.71
N SER A 99 -17.98 25.02 -6.43
CA SER A 99 -18.70 23.90 -7.02
C SER A 99 -18.75 22.70 -6.08
N THR A 100 -19.68 21.78 -6.34
CA THR A 100 -19.71 20.49 -5.65
C THR A 100 -18.67 19.56 -6.27
N ARG A 101 -17.72 19.11 -5.47
CA ARG A 101 -16.73 18.11 -5.85
C ARG A 101 -17.19 16.73 -5.44
N ARG A 102 -16.86 15.75 -6.28
CA ARG A 102 -17.11 14.33 -6.03
C ARG A 102 -15.86 13.54 -6.37
N HIS A 103 -15.40 12.71 -5.45
CA HIS A 103 -14.14 11.99 -5.56
C HIS A 103 -14.23 10.59 -4.96
N VAL A 104 -13.45 9.65 -5.50
CA VAL A 104 -13.18 8.34 -4.89
C VAL A 104 -11.67 8.21 -4.83
N PRO A 105 -11.05 8.28 -3.65
CA PRO A 105 -9.63 8.01 -3.52
C PRO A 105 -9.27 6.61 -3.99
N ASP A 106 -8.05 6.41 -4.47
CA ASP A 106 -7.61 5.10 -4.93
C ASP A 106 -7.37 4.15 -3.75
N MET A 107 -6.83 4.64 -2.62
CA MET A 107 -6.59 3.83 -1.41
C MET A 107 -6.83 4.59 -0.09
N LEU A 108 -7.06 3.81 0.97
CA LEU A 108 -6.94 4.24 2.37
C LEU A 108 -5.98 3.30 3.09
N LEU A 109 -4.99 3.85 3.77
CA LEU A 109 -4.01 3.13 4.58
C LEU A 109 -4.25 3.42 6.06
N GLU A 110 -4.31 2.37 6.87
CA GLU A 110 -4.29 2.43 8.34
C GLU A 110 -2.86 2.21 8.81
N HIS A 111 -2.37 3.07 9.70
CA HIS A 111 -1.02 3.01 10.25
C HIS A 111 -1.02 2.52 11.70
N ALA A 112 0.08 1.90 12.11
CA ALA A 112 0.27 1.37 13.46
C ALA A 112 0.19 2.43 14.58
N ASP A 113 0.46 3.70 14.25
CA ASP A 113 0.33 4.84 15.16
C ASP A 113 -1.12 5.34 15.32
N GLY A 114 -2.09 4.69 14.67
CA GLY A 114 -3.50 5.07 14.64
C GLY A 114 -3.85 6.09 13.56
N GLY A 115 -2.87 6.54 12.76
CA GLY A 115 -3.05 7.45 11.66
C GLY A 115 -3.70 6.80 10.43
N PHE A 116 -4.25 7.65 9.56
CA PHE A 116 -4.80 7.23 8.27
C PHE A 116 -4.24 8.09 7.14
N THR A 117 -3.90 7.46 6.03
CA THR A 117 -3.51 8.15 4.79
C THR A 117 -4.48 7.82 3.67
N VAL A 118 -5.11 8.85 3.12
CA VAL A 118 -5.86 8.75 1.86
C VAL A 118 -4.88 8.94 0.71
N VAL A 119 -4.87 8.01 -0.26
CA VAL A 119 -3.92 8.01 -1.38
C VAL A 119 -4.68 8.10 -2.71
N ASP A 120 -4.26 9.04 -3.55
CA ASP A 120 -4.59 9.07 -4.98
C ASP A 120 -3.36 8.70 -5.80
N VAL A 121 -3.51 7.78 -6.74
CA VAL A 121 -2.44 7.29 -7.60
C VAL A 121 -2.63 7.81 -9.01
N LYS A 122 -1.67 8.61 -9.51
CA LYS A 122 -1.77 9.22 -10.84
C LYS A 122 -0.39 9.37 -11.47
N PRO A 123 -0.22 9.14 -12.79
CA PRO A 123 1.03 9.51 -13.44
C PRO A 123 1.27 11.01 -13.30
N GLU A 124 2.54 11.41 -13.21
CA GLU A 124 2.94 12.79 -12.90
C GLU A 124 2.33 13.81 -13.87
N GLU A 125 2.29 13.51 -15.17
CA GLU A 125 1.71 14.43 -16.16
C GLU A 125 0.20 14.63 -15.99
N PHE A 126 -0.51 13.65 -15.42
CA PHE A 126 -1.95 13.75 -15.15
C PHE A 126 -2.23 14.44 -13.82
N ALA A 127 -1.36 14.25 -12.83
CA ALA A 127 -1.49 14.91 -11.52
C ALA A 127 -1.39 16.44 -11.62
N ARG A 128 -0.66 16.96 -12.62
CA ARG A 128 -0.47 18.40 -12.87
C ARG A 128 -1.61 19.06 -13.65
N ARG A 129 -2.59 18.31 -14.17
CA ARG A 129 -3.75 18.90 -14.87
C ARG A 129 -4.60 19.67 -13.87
N GLU A 130 -4.99 20.88 -14.24
CA GLU A 130 -5.65 21.83 -13.33
C GLU A 130 -6.90 21.24 -12.65
N GLU A 131 -7.77 20.57 -13.40
CA GLU A 131 -8.97 19.93 -12.86
C GLU A 131 -8.65 18.86 -11.80
N ALA A 132 -7.63 18.04 -12.06
CA ALA A 132 -7.20 16.99 -11.13
C ALA A 132 -6.56 17.61 -9.88
N ALA A 133 -5.67 18.60 -10.06
CA ALA A 133 -5.03 19.31 -8.98
C ALA A 133 -6.03 20.01 -8.05
N GLN A 134 -7.11 20.59 -8.60
CA GLN A 134 -8.19 21.18 -7.81
C GLN A 134 -8.90 20.14 -6.93
N VAL A 135 -9.22 18.96 -7.49
CA VAL A 135 -9.82 17.85 -6.74
C VAL A 135 -8.88 17.35 -5.65
N PHE A 136 -7.59 17.14 -5.95
CA PHE A 136 -6.63 16.68 -4.96
C PHE A 136 -6.39 17.69 -3.85
N ALA A 137 -6.28 18.98 -4.18
CA ALA A 137 -6.16 20.04 -3.19
C ALA A 137 -7.41 20.10 -2.28
N TRP A 138 -8.60 19.90 -2.85
CA TRP A 138 -9.83 19.79 -2.06
C TRP A 138 -9.81 18.57 -1.14
N THR A 139 -9.50 17.38 -1.66
CA THR A 139 -9.41 16.13 -0.88
C THR A 139 -8.40 16.26 0.26
N GLY A 140 -7.23 16.85 0.00
CA GLY A 140 -6.20 17.10 1.01
C GLY A 140 -6.68 17.99 2.15
N ARG A 141 -7.42 19.07 1.85
CA ARG A 141 -8.03 19.93 2.89
C ARG A 141 -9.07 19.18 3.73
N VAL A 142 -9.90 18.36 3.08
CA VAL A 142 -10.89 17.55 3.80
C VAL A 142 -10.22 16.54 4.73
N CYS A 143 -9.19 15.83 4.25
CA CYS A 143 -8.40 14.89 5.04
C CYS A 143 -7.74 15.59 6.24
N ALA A 144 -7.06 16.72 6.00
CA ALA A 144 -6.43 17.50 7.06
C ALA A 144 -7.43 17.95 8.15
N SER A 145 -8.64 18.36 7.75
CA SER A 145 -9.71 18.74 8.70
C SER A 145 -10.26 17.57 9.54
N ARG A 146 -9.94 16.33 9.18
CA ARG A 146 -10.26 15.11 9.92
C ARG A 146 -9.08 14.59 10.74
N GLY A 147 -7.88 15.16 10.56
CA GLY A 147 -6.62 14.66 11.10
C GLY A 147 -6.02 13.51 10.29
N TRP A 148 -6.42 13.34 9.03
CA TRP A 148 -5.84 12.34 8.13
C TRP A 148 -4.76 12.94 7.25
N SER A 149 -3.78 12.12 6.91
CA SER A 149 -2.78 12.44 5.89
C SER A 149 -3.36 12.25 4.49
N TYR A 150 -2.82 12.99 3.52
CA TYR A 150 -3.21 12.88 2.13
C TYR A 150 -1.98 12.82 1.23
N GLU A 151 -1.99 11.89 0.27
CA GLU A 151 -0.88 11.62 -0.63
C GLU A 151 -1.39 11.55 -2.08
N VAL A 152 -0.77 12.31 -2.98
CA VAL A 152 -0.88 12.08 -4.42
C VAL A 152 0.40 11.37 -4.85
N TRP A 153 0.31 10.07 -5.10
CA TRP A 153 1.45 9.23 -5.42
C TRP A 153 1.62 9.07 -6.93
N THR A 154 2.81 9.38 -7.43
CA THR A 154 3.11 9.42 -8.86
C THR A 154 4.08 8.35 -9.35
N GLY A 155 4.64 7.56 -8.43
CA GLY A 155 5.63 6.54 -8.73
C GLY A 155 6.69 6.43 -7.65
N ALA A 156 7.57 5.45 -7.80
CA ALA A 156 8.78 5.30 -7.01
C ALA A 156 9.91 4.87 -7.93
N ASP A 157 11.13 4.86 -7.39
CA ASP A 157 12.30 4.35 -8.10
C ASP A 157 12.05 2.90 -8.59
N PRO A 158 12.25 2.61 -9.89
CA PRO A 158 11.97 1.29 -10.45
C PRO A 158 12.89 0.20 -9.92
N VAL A 159 14.12 0.52 -9.47
CA VAL A 159 15.04 -0.42 -8.81
C VAL A 159 14.48 -0.82 -7.44
N VAL A 160 14.05 0.16 -6.65
CA VAL A 160 13.42 -0.09 -5.34
C VAL A 160 12.18 -0.98 -5.49
N LEU A 161 11.30 -0.68 -6.46
CA LEU A 161 10.12 -1.49 -6.75
C LEU A 161 10.48 -2.92 -7.20
N ALA A 162 11.48 -3.08 -8.07
CA ALA A 162 11.94 -4.39 -8.51
C ALA A 162 12.49 -5.24 -7.36
N ASN A 163 13.25 -4.61 -6.46
CA ASN A 163 13.79 -5.24 -5.27
C ASN A 163 12.69 -5.68 -4.31
N ILE A 164 11.74 -4.80 -4.00
CA ILE A 164 10.60 -5.11 -3.13
C ILE A 164 9.75 -6.25 -3.70
N ARG A 165 9.51 -6.28 -5.01
CA ARG A 165 8.78 -7.40 -5.65
C ARG A 165 9.54 -8.71 -5.53
N THR A 166 10.87 -8.69 -5.69
CA THR A 166 11.73 -9.87 -5.52
C THR A 166 11.68 -10.38 -4.08
N ILE A 167 11.88 -9.50 -3.09
CA ILE A 167 11.76 -9.81 -1.66
C ILE A 167 10.35 -10.33 -1.33
N GLY A 168 9.33 -9.75 -1.97
CA GLY A 168 7.93 -10.10 -1.85
C GLY A 168 7.58 -11.52 -2.26
N ALA A 169 8.47 -12.26 -2.91
CA ALA A 169 8.31 -13.71 -3.11
C ALA A 169 8.20 -14.46 -1.77
N ALA A 170 8.83 -13.97 -0.71
CA ALA A 170 8.87 -14.58 0.61
C ALA A 170 7.79 -14.08 1.59
N ARG A 171 6.89 -13.18 1.15
CA ARG A 171 5.90 -12.53 2.03
C ARG A 171 4.83 -13.47 2.60
N ARG A 172 4.68 -14.66 2.01
CA ARG A 172 3.77 -15.72 2.49
C ARG A 172 4.55 -16.67 3.39
N THR A 173 4.63 -16.33 4.67
CA THR A 173 5.48 -17.02 5.66
C THR A 173 5.03 -18.41 6.06
N GLY A 174 3.78 -18.80 5.78
CA GLY A 174 3.29 -20.16 6.03
C GLY A 174 4.09 -21.25 5.31
N SER A 175 5.08 -20.89 4.49
CA SER A 175 5.90 -21.80 3.69
C SER A 175 7.38 -21.86 4.10
N ILE A 176 7.83 -21.18 5.17
CA ILE A 176 9.24 -21.19 5.60
C ILE A 176 9.33 -21.90 6.96
N ASP A 177 10.07 -23.00 7.01
CA ASP A 177 10.25 -23.77 8.24
C ASP A 177 11.15 -23.02 9.24
N THR A 178 10.82 -23.14 10.52
CA THR A 178 11.54 -22.46 11.61
C THR A 178 12.98 -22.90 11.73
N THR A 179 13.30 -24.15 11.36
CA THR A 179 14.66 -24.68 11.33
C THR A 179 15.53 -23.91 10.34
N THR A 180 15.06 -23.70 9.11
CA THR A 180 15.78 -22.90 8.10
C THR A 180 16.04 -21.48 8.58
N VAL A 181 15.06 -20.84 9.24
CA VAL A 181 15.24 -19.50 9.82
C VAL A 181 16.32 -19.52 10.91
N ALA A 182 16.28 -20.49 11.82
CA ALA A 182 17.29 -20.63 12.87
C ALA A 182 18.70 -20.87 12.30
N CYS A 183 18.83 -21.68 11.24
CA CYS A 183 20.11 -21.92 10.58
C CYS A 183 20.72 -20.64 9.99
N ILE A 184 19.93 -19.81 9.29
CA ILE A 184 20.46 -18.55 8.74
C ILE A 184 20.81 -17.56 9.85
N GLU A 185 20.06 -17.52 10.95
CA GLU A 185 20.33 -16.63 12.08
C GLU A 185 21.57 -17.04 12.86
N ALA A 186 21.84 -18.34 12.98
CA ALA A 186 23.02 -18.85 13.69
C ALA A 186 24.35 -18.52 13.02
N VAL A 187 24.35 -18.30 11.69
CA VAL A 187 25.56 -18.03 10.91
C VAL A 187 25.70 -16.57 10.49
N ALA A 188 24.61 -15.80 10.50
CA ALA A 188 24.60 -14.44 9.97
C ALA A 188 25.36 -13.47 10.88
N VAL A 189 26.25 -12.69 10.26
CA VAL A 189 26.97 -11.57 10.88
C VAL A 189 26.70 -10.29 10.08
N THR A 190 26.41 -9.18 10.77
CA THR A 190 26.15 -7.88 10.14
C THR A 190 27.30 -7.54 9.17
N GLY A 191 26.96 -7.18 7.94
CA GLY A 191 27.93 -6.93 6.87
C GLY A 191 28.14 -8.09 5.90
N MET A 192 27.67 -9.31 6.22
CA MET A 192 27.64 -10.42 5.27
C MET A 192 26.65 -10.14 4.14
N THR A 193 26.94 -10.69 2.97
CA THR A 193 26.06 -10.70 1.80
C THR A 193 25.01 -11.81 1.89
N ILE A 194 23.97 -11.71 1.06
CA ILE A 194 22.96 -12.76 0.92
C ILE A 194 23.60 -14.11 0.59
N ASP A 195 24.52 -14.16 -0.37
CA ASP A 195 25.14 -15.41 -0.79
C ASP A 195 26.06 -16.00 0.28
N GLU A 196 26.78 -15.17 1.05
CA GLU A 196 27.59 -15.64 2.18
C GLU A 196 26.73 -16.28 3.27
N VAL A 197 25.62 -15.64 3.66
CA VAL A 197 24.70 -16.22 4.66
C VAL A 197 24.07 -17.51 4.16
N VAL A 198 23.62 -17.54 2.90
CA VAL A 198 22.99 -18.72 2.30
C VAL A 198 23.98 -19.87 2.19
N ALA A 199 25.22 -19.62 1.78
CA ALA A 199 26.27 -20.63 1.68
C ALA A 199 26.68 -21.16 3.06
N ALA A 200 26.84 -20.28 4.06
CA ALA A 200 27.23 -20.68 5.41
C ALA A 200 26.14 -21.49 6.13
N ALA A 201 24.86 -21.17 5.89
CA ALA A 201 23.75 -21.89 6.50
C ALA A 201 23.54 -23.29 5.88
N ASP A 202 23.96 -23.47 4.63
CA ASP A 202 23.85 -24.72 3.86
C ASP A 202 22.46 -25.38 3.93
N THR A 203 21.41 -24.59 3.67
CA THR A 203 20.02 -25.08 3.68
C THR A 203 19.32 -24.85 2.35
N GLN A 204 18.47 -25.80 1.97
CA GLN A 204 17.74 -25.77 0.69
C GLN A 204 16.87 -24.51 0.51
N ARG A 205 16.39 -23.90 1.61
CA ARG A 205 15.50 -22.73 1.61
C ARG A 205 16.14 -21.47 2.18
N GLY A 206 17.46 -21.45 2.39
CA GLY A 206 18.18 -20.33 3.00
C GLY A 206 17.87 -19.00 2.31
N ARG A 207 17.91 -18.97 0.97
CA ARG A 207 17.64 -17.72 0.22
C ARG A 207 16.25 -17.15 0.48
N ILE A 208 15.21 -17.98 0.48
CA ILE A 208 13.84 -17.54 0.76
C ILE A 208 13.70 -17.07 2.21
N ALA A 209 14.39 -17.72 3.16
CA ALA A 209 14.41 -17.28 4.55
C ALA A 209 15.09 -15.91 4.72
N VAL A 210 16.21 -15.65 4.03
CA VAL A 210 16.84 -14.31 4.01
C VAL A 210 15.88 -13.26 3.42
N LEU A 211 15.21 -13.57 2.30
CA LEU A 211 14.21 -12.67 1.71
C LEU A 211 13.03 -12.43 2.67
N ALA A 212 12.62 -13.41 3.46
CA ALA A 212 11.61 -13.19 4.49
C ALA A 212 12.10 -12.24 5.59
N LYS A 213 13.33 -12.41 6.08
CA LYS A 213 13.93 -11.48 7.05
C LYS A 213 13.96 -10.04 6.52
N LEU A 214 14.26 -9.86 5.23
CA LEU A 214 14.18 -8.56 4.54
C LEU A 214 12.74 -8.04 4.39
N TRP A 215 11.78 -8.91 4.06
CA TRP A 215 10.35 -8.55 3.93
C TRP A 215 9.80 -8.01 5.24
N PHE A 216 10.00 -8.75 6.34
CA PHE A 216 9.50 -8.37 7.67
C PHE A 216 10.40 -7.38 8.39
N ARG A 217 11.40 -6.81 7.70
CA ARG A 217 12.33 -5.80 8.23
C ARG A 217 13.10 -6.26 9.48
N SER A 218 13.18 -7.56 9.73
CA SER A 218 14.06 -8.11 10.76
C SER A 218 15.51 -7.97 10.36
N TRP A 219 15.79 -8.02 9.07
CA TRP A 219 17.05 -7.60 8.46
C TRP A 219 16.79 -6.49 7.43
N THR A 220 17.83 -5.76 7.08
CA THR A 220 17.80 -4.62 6.17
C THR A 220 18.94 -4.71 5.14
N ALA A 221 18.77 -3.98 4.06
CA ALA A 221 19.73 -3.86 2.96
C ALA A 221 19.45 -2.54 2.23
N ASP A 222 20.43 -2.04 1.49
CA ASP A 222 20.22 -0.93 0.57
C ASP A 222 19.40 -1.41 -0.64
N LEU A 223 18.16 -0.92 -0.74
CA LEU A 223 17.25 -1.27 -1.82
C LEU A 223 17.31 -0.28 -3.00
N THR A 224 18.17 0.74 -2.93
CA THR A 224 18.36 1.72 -4.01
C THR A 224 19.27 1.18 -5.12
N VAL A 225 20.00 0.10 -4.85
CA VAL A 225 20.80 -0.64 -5.84
C VAL A 225 20.17 -2.00 -6.15
N PRO A 226 20.35 -2.57 -7.35
CA PRO A 226 19.76 -3.86 -7.70
C PRO A 226 20.08 -4.97 -6.70
N LEU A 227 19.05 -5.63 -6.18
CA LEU A 227 19.18 -6.75 -5.25
C LEU A 227 19.88 -7.92 -5.95
N SER A 228 20.95 -8.41 -5.34
CA SER A 228 21.71 -9.55 -5.84
C SER A 228 22.20 -10.41 -4.68
N GLY A 229 22.87 -11.50 -4.99
CA GLY A 229 23.57 -12.30 -3.99
C GLY A 229 24.65 -11.54 -3.21
N GLN A 230 25.20 -10.47 -3.79
CA GLN A 230 26.21 -9.61 -3.18
C GLN A 230 25.60 -8.48 -2.34
N THR A 231 24.27 -8.42 -2.21
CA THR A 231 23.63 -7.42 -1.35
C THR A 231 24.01 -7.68 0.10
N VAL A 232 24.60 -6.66 0.73
CA VAL A 232 25.00 -6.66 2.13
C VAL A 232 23.78 -6.53 3.04
N LEU A 233 23.76 -7.35 4.10
CA LEU A 233 22.70 -7.42 5.09
C LEU A 233 23.12 -6.72 6.39
N THR A 234 22.21 -5.97 6.99
CA THR A 234 22.39 -5.29 8.28
C THR A 234 21.13 -5.39 9.15
N TRP A 235 21.25 -5.34 10.48
CA TRP A 235 20.15 -5.40 11.44
C TRP A 235 20.57 -4.91 12.82
#